data_AF-A0A957UKJ1-F1
#
_entry.id   AF-A0A957UKJ1-F1
#
_cell.length_a   1.000
_cell.length_b   1.000
_cell.length_c   1.000
_cell.angle_alpha   90.00
_cell.angle_beta   90.00
_cell.angle_gamma   90.00
#
_symmetry.space_group_name_H-M   'P 1'
#
loop_
_entity.id
_entity.type
_entity.pdbx_description
1 polymer ?
#
loop_
_entity_poly.entity_id
_entity_poly.type
_entity_poly.pdbx_seq_one_letter_code
_entity_poly.pdbx_strand_id
1 'polypeptide(L)'
;MQKIMAVLSGIIFGLGLSISQMIDRQRVLGFLDAAGAWDPTLMFVLGGAVGITVITFRFILPRAKPLFAPKFYLPTKFNIDRDLILGSALFGVGWGISGYCPGPAIASLALGSTNA
;
A
#
# COMPACT_ATOMS: atom_id res chain seq x y z
N MET A 1 -15.10 -9.09 17.77
CA MET A 1 -15.22 -9.01 16.29
C MET A 1 -14.05 -8.32 15.61
N GLN A 2 -13.65 -7.10 16.01
CA GLN A 2 -12.65 -6.29 15.30
C GLN A 2 -11.32 -7.03 15.03
N LYS A 3 -10.77 -7.76 16.01
CA LYS A 3 -9.53 -8.53 15.84
C LYS A 3 -9.65 -9.64 14.77
N ILE A 4 -10.80 -10.33 14.72
CA ILE A 4 -11.05 -11.40 13.73
C ILE A 4 -11.14 -10.78 12.32
N MET A 5 -11.84 -9.66 12.18
CA MET A 5 -11.91 -8.93 10.91
C MET A 5 -10.55 -8.37 10.47
N ALA A 6 -9.71 -7.94 11.41
CA ALA A 6 -8.34 -7.50 11.12
C ALA A 6 -7.47 -8.66 10.59
N VAL A 7 -7.58 -9.85 11.18
CA VAL A 7 -6.86 -11.04 10.69
C VAL A 7 -7.39 -11.47 9.31
N LEU A 8 -8.70 -11.52 9.12
CA LEU A 8 -9.30 -11.87 7.82
C LEU A 8 -8.89 -10.90 6.71
N SER A 9 -8.94 -9.59 6.97
CA SER A 9 -8.48 -8.58 6.02
C SER A 9 -6.98 -8.69 5.73
N GLY A 10 -6.16 -8.98 6.74
CA GLY A 10 -4.74 -9.26 6.57
C GLY A 10 -4.47 -10.49 5.68
N ILE A 11 -5.22 -11.58 5.86
CA ILE A 11 -5.11 -12.78 5.02
C ILE A 11 -5.51 -12.47 3.57
N ILE A 12 -6.63 -11.77 3.36
CA ILE A 12 -7.09 -11.39 2.01
C ILE A 12 -6.07 -10.47 1.33
N PHE A 13 -5.51 -9.51 2.07
CA PHE A 13 -4.48 -8.60 1.55
C PHE A 13 -3.19 -9.35 1.19
N GLY A 14 -2.71 -10.23 2.07
CA GLY A 14 -1.53 -11.06 1.82
C GLY A 14 -1.72 -11.97 0.60
N LEU A 15 -2.87 -12.63 0.48
CA LEU A 15 -3.20 -13.45 -0.70
C LEU A 15 -3.23 -12.61 -1.98
N GLY A 16 -3.80 -11.40 -1.93
CA GLY A 16 -3.80 -10.48 -3.06
C GLY A 16 -2.39 -10.06 -3.48
N LEU A 17 -1.50 -9.78 -2.52
CA LEU A 17 -0.09 -9.47 -2.80
C LEU A 17 0.66 -10.65 -3.43
N SER A 18 0.44 -11.86 -2.92
CA SER A 18 1.07 -13.08 -3.46
C SER A 18 0.60 -13.38 -4.89
N ILE A 19 -0.71 -13.26 -5.16
CA ILE A 19 -1.29 -13.51 -6.49
C ILE A 19 -0.84 -12.43 -7.49
N SER A 20 -0.78 -11.16 -7.07
CA SER A 20 -0.35 -10.06 -7.94
C SER A 20 1.17 -10.02 -8.18
N GLN A 21 1.95 -10.87 -7.50
CA GLN A 21 3.42 -10.88 -7.54
C GLN A 21 4.06 -9.51 -7.24
N MET A 22 3.35 -8.61 -6.53
CA MET A 22 3.89 -7.32 -6.08
C MET A 22 5.01 -7.44 -5.04
N ILE A 23 5.30 -8.66 -4.60
CA ILE A 23 6.38 -9.04 -3.69
C ILE A 23 7.72 -9.11 -4.43
N ASP A 24 7.69 -9.21 -5.76
CA ASP A 24 8.89 -9.25 -6.59
C ASP A 24 9.46 -7.84 -6.84
N ARG A 25 10.70 -7.63 -6.40
CA ARG A 25 11.48 -6.40 -6.60
C ARG A 25 11.61 -6.06 -8.09
N GLN A 26 11.74 -7.06 -8.97
CA GLN A 26 11.93 -6.82 -10.40
C GLN A 26 10.73 -6.16 -11.06
N ARG A 27 9.51 -6.52 -10.66
CA ARG A 27 8.30 -5.85 -11.15
C ARG A 27 8.27 -4.38 -10.73
N VAL A 28 8.64 -4.10 -9.48
CA VAL A 28 8.68 -2.73 -8.93
C VAL A 28 9.71 -1.88 -9.68
N LEU A 29 10.91 -2.41 -9.92
CA LEU A 29 11.95 -1.74 -10.70
C LEU A 29 11.53 -1.55 -12.17
N GLY A 30 10.88 -2.55 -12.79
CA GLY A 30 10.35 -2.45 -14.15
C GLY A 30 9.23 -1.41 -14.31
N PHE A 31 8.46 -1.13 -13.26
CA PHE A 31 7.51 -0.01 -13.24
C PHE A 31 8.20 1.36 -13.13
N LEU A 32 9.31 1.44 -12.39
CA LEU A 32 10.09 2.68 -12.23
C LEU A 32 11.00 2.96 -13.43
N ASP A 33 11.31 1.95 -14.24
CA ASP A 33 12.12 2.06 -15.44
C ASP A 33 11.32 2.70 -16.60
N ALA A 34 10.94 3.97 -16.41
CA ALA A 34 10.23 4.77 -17.40
C ALA A 34 11.07 5.10 -18.65
N ALA A 35 12.39 4.86 -18.61
CA ALA A 35 13.32 5.10 -19.71
C ALA A 35 13.70 3.82 -20.49
N GLY A 36 13.27 2.65 -20.03
CA GLY A 36 13.60 1.34 -20.59
C GLY A 36 12.38 0.47 -20.89
N ALA A 37 12.36 -0.76 -20.39
CA ALA A 37 11.30 -1.74 -20.63
C ALA A 37 10.18 -1.57 -19.58
N TRP A 38 9.43 -0.47 -19.70
CA TRP A 38 8.38 -0.11 -18.74
C TRP A 38 7.27 -1.18 -18.64
N ASP A 39 7.10 -1.77 -17.45
CA ASP A 39 6.06 -2.78 -17.16
C ASP A 39 4.81 -2.11 -16.53
N PRO A 40 3.67 -2.00 -17.26
CA PRO A 40 2.45 -1.37 -16.75
C PRO A 40 1.66 -2.24 -15.76
N THR A 41 2.07 -3.49 -15.51
CA THR A 41 1.32 -4.43 -14.65
C THR A 41 1.05 -3.85 -13.26
N LEU A 42 2.03 -3.15 -12.68
CA LEU A 42 1.88 -2.49 -11.38
C LEU A 42 0.86 -1.35 -11.40
N MET A 43 0.77 -0.61 -12.51
CA MET A 43 -0.19 0.46 -12.68
C MET A 43 -1.63 -0.05 -12.66
N PHE A 44 -1.89 -1.22 -13.26
CA PHE A 44 -3.22 -1.83 -13.25
C PHE A 44 -3.63 -2.32 -11.87
N VAL A 45 -2.71 -2.97 -11.13
CA VAL A 45 -3.00 -3.46 -9.78
C VAL A 45 -3.19 -2.30 -8.81
N LEU A 46 -2.27 -1.33 -8.82
CA LEU A 46 -2.34 -0.15 -7.94
C LEU A 46 -3.53 0.75 -8.32
N GLY A 47 -3.74 0.99 -9.62
CA GLY A 47 -4.87 1.75 -10.14
C GLY A 47 -6.21 1.11 -9.80
N GLY A 48 -6.33 -0.22 -9.93
CA GLY A 48 -7.52 -0.97 -9.51
C GLY A 48 -7.77 -0.86 -8.01
N ALA A 49 -6.73 -1.04 -7.18
CA ALA A 49 -6.82 -0.92 -5.73
C ALA A 49 -7.23 0.49 -5.29
N VAL A 50 -6.63 1.53 -5.87
CA VAL A 50 -6.98 2.93 -5.60
C VAL A 50 -8.39 3.24 -6.09
N GLY A 51 -8.77 2.80 -7.30
CA GLY A 51 -10.11 2.99 -7.84
C GLY A 51 -11.19 2.40 -6.96
N ILE A 52 -11.03 1.14 -6.54
CA ILE A 52 -11.93 0.46 -5.60
C ILE A 52 -11.99 1.22 -4.27
N THR A 53 -10.84 1.67 -3.75
CA THR A 53 -10.77 2.42 -2.49
C THR A 53 -11.52 3.75 -2.58
N VAL A 54 -11.31 4.53 -3.65
CA VAL A 54 -11.98 5.81 -3.89
C VAL A 54 -13.49 5.62 -3.97
N ILE A 55 -13.95 4.65 -4.76
CA ILE A 55 -15.37 4.34 -4.90
C ILE A 55 -15.95 3.93 -3.54
N THR A 56 -15.29 3.01 -2.84
CA THR A 56 -15.77 2.48 -1.55
C THR A 56 -15.80 3.56 -0.48
N PHE A 57 -14.76 4.38 -0.36
CA PHE A 57 -14.68 5.45 0.64
C PHE A 57 -15.72 6.54 0.38
N ARG A 58 -16.05 6.82 -0.89
CA ARG A 58 -17.11 7.77 -1.23
C ARG A 58 -18.48 7.38 -0.65
N PHE A 59 -18.74 6.08 -0.49
CA PHE A 59 -19.97 5.55 0.13
C PHE A 59 -19.85 5.31 1.64
N ILE A 60 -18.64 5.04 2.16
CA ILE A 60 -18.41 4.74 3.58
C ILE A 60 -18.24 6.01 4.41
N LEU A 61 -17.51 7.01 3.92
CA LEU A 61 -17.22 8.25 4.66
C LEU A 61 -18.46 9.09 5.03
N PRO A 62 -19.57 9.07 4.26
CA PRO A 62 -20.81 9.72 4.68
C PRO A 62 -21.51 9.01 5.87
N ARG A 63 -21.11 7.80 6.25
CA ARG A 63 -21.71 7.09 7.39
C ARG A 63 -21.23 7.68 8.71
N ALA A 64 -22.13 7.79 9.68
CA ALA A 64 -21.82 8.34 11.00
C ALA A 64 -20.80 7.50 11.81
N LYS A 65 -20.75 6.17 11.60
CA LYS A 65 -19.82 5.29 12.31
C LYS A 65 -19.41 4.07 11.49
N PRO A 66 -18.18 3.55 11.67
CA PRO A 66 -17.78 2.26 11.12
C PRO A 66 -18.55 1.10 11.79
N LEU A 67 -18.70 -0.02 11.08
CA LEU A 67 -19.45 -1.19 11.57
C LEU A 67 -18.79 -1.88 12.77
N PHE A 68 -17.46 -1.84 12.86
CA PHE A 68 -16.67 -2.56 13.87
C PHE A 68 -15.84 -1.65 14.79
N ALA A 69 -16.06 -0.34 14.74
CA ALA A 69 -15.34 0.64 15.56
C ALA A 69 -16.26 1.82 15.95
N PRO A 70 -15.95 2.53 17.05
CA PRO A 70 -16.83 3.58 17.57
C PRO A 70 -16.82 4.87 16.73
N LYS A 71 -15.74 5.15 16.00
CA LYS A 71 -15.56 6.36 15.18
C LYS A 71 -14.55 6.12 14.06
N PHE A 72 -14.66 6.88 12.98
CA PHE A 72 -13.59 6.97 11.99
C PHE A 72 -12.45 7.84 12.55
N TYR A 73 -11.22 7.32 12.51
CA TYR A 73 -10.03 8.06 12.87
C TYR A 73 -9.44 8.68 11.61
N LEU A 74 -10.00 9.83 11.19
CA LEU A 74 -9.44 10.58 10.07
C LEU A 74 -8.34 11.53 10.56
N PRO A 75 -7.25 11.70 9.79
CA PRO A 75 -6.28 12.76 10.06
C PRO A 75 -6.98 14.13 9.99
N THR A 76 -7.01 14.85 11.11
CA THR A 76 -7.56 16.22 11.19
C THR A 76 -6.51 17.30 10.99
N LYS A 77 -5.22 16.92 10.98
CA LYS A 77 -4.10 17.83 10.77
C LYS A 77 -3.67 17.78 9.31
N PHE A 78 -3.91 18.87 8.58
CA PHE A 78 -3.43 19.11 7.21
C PHE A 78 -2.23 20.06 7.18
N ASN A 79 -1.51 20.21 8.29
CA ASN A 79 -0.36 21.07 8.31
C ASN A 79 0.80 20.40 7.58
N ILE A 80 1.21 20.97 6.45
CA ILE A 80 2.37 20.51 5.69
C ILE A 80 3.60 21.15 6.31
N ASP A 81 4.17 20.45 7.29
CA ASP A 81 5.37 20.90 7.99
C ASP A 81 6.65 20.53 7.21
N ARG A 82 7.73 21.29 7.43
CA ARG A 82 9.02 21.04 6.77
C ARG A 82 9.55 19.63 7.03
N ASP A 83 9.35 19.12 8.24
CA ASP A 83 9.74 17.76 8.62
C ASP A 83 8.97 16.69 7.83
N LEU A 84 7.69 16.95 7.51
CA LEU A 84 6.88 16.04 6.70
C LEU A 84 7.38 16.01 5.25
N ILE A 85 7.71 17.18 4.69
CA ILE A 85 8.28 17.27 3.34
C ILE A 85 9.62 16.54 3.30
N LEU A 86 10.52 16.84 4.23
CA LEU A 86 11.86 16.24 4.25
C LEU A 86 11.78 14.72 4.48
N GLY A 87 10.95 14.28 5.43
CA GLY A 87 10.73 12.87 5.73
C GLY A 87 10.13 12.10 4.57
N SER A 88 9.10 12.66 3.90
CA SER A 88 8.48 12.02 2.73
C SER A 88 9.44 11.93 1.54
N ALA A 89 10.29 12.95 1.33
CA ALA A 89 11.31 12.93 0.28
C ALA A 89 12.38 11.86 0.56
N LEU A 90 12.94 11.83 1.77
CA LEU A 90 13.92 10.81 2.18
C LEU A 90 13.35 9.40 2.10
N PHE A 91 12.10 9.22 2.53
CA PHE A 91 11.40 7.94 2.45
C PHE A 91 11.19 7.50 1.00
N GLY A 92 10.75 8.40 0.12
CA GLY A 92 10.56 8.12 -1.31
C GLY A 92 11.87 7.77 -2.01
N VAL A 93 12.96 8.48 -1.70
CA VAL A 93 14.31 8.18 -2.22
C VAL A 93 14.77 6.80 -1.76
N GLY A 94 14.62 6.47 -0.47
CA GLY A 94 14.99 5.16 0.06
C GLY A 94 14.20 4.01 -0.58
N TRP A 95 12.91 4.21 -0.80
CA TRP A 95 12.06 3.26 -1.52
C TRP A 95 12.52 3.07 -2.98
N GLY A 96 12.82 4.16 -3.68
CA GLY A 96 13.24 4.12 -5.08
C GLY A 96 14.57 3.41 -5.28
N ILE A 97 15.52 3.61 -4.35
CA ILE A 97 16.83 2.95 -4.37
C ILE A 97 16.72 1.47 -3.99
N SER A 98 15.91 1.13 -2.98
CA SER A 98 15.78 -0.25 -2.50
C SER A 98 14.93 -1.14 -3.42
N GLY A 99 14.09 -0.54 -4.27
CA GLY A 99 13.14 -1.24 -5.12
C GLY A 99 12.08 -2.02 -4.33
N TYR A 100 11.93 -1.75 -3.03
CA TYR A 100 11.00 -2.45 -2.15
C TYR A 100 9.96 -1.50 -1.56
N CYS A 101 8.69 -1.89 -1.71
CA CYS A 101 7.59 -1.22 -1.07
C CYS A 101 7.40 -1.68 0.38
N PRO A 102 7.17 -0.76 1.35
CA PRO A 102 7.07 -1.11 2.77
C PRO A 102 6.04 -2.20 3.05
N GLY A 103 4.92 -2.21 2.32
CA GLY A 103 3.90 -3.26 2.43
C GLY A 103 4.41 -4.64 1.98
N PRO A 104 4.83 -4.78 0.71
CA PRO A 104 5.46 -5.99 0.21
C PRO A 104 6.72 -6.41 0.95
N ALA A 105 7.51 -5.49 1.52
CA ALA A 105 8.71 -5.80 2.31
C ALA A 105 8.36 -6.51 3.63
N ILE A 106 7.28 -6.08 4.30
CA ILE A 106 6.80 -6.77 5.50
C ILE A 106 6.19 -8.13 5.10
N ALA A 107 5.49 -8.20 3.96
CA ALA A 107 4.93 -9.45 3.45
C ALA A 107 6.02 -10.44 2.99
N SER A 108 7.10 -9.98 2.36
CA SER A 108 8.23 -10.82 1.92
C SER A 108 9.02 -11.37 3.10
N LEU A 109 9.17 -10.57 4.16
CA LEU A 109 9.76 -11.02 5.42
C LEU A 109 8.92 -12.15 6.05
N ALA A 110 7.59 -12.02 6.03
CA ALA A 110 6.68 -13.08 6.49
C ALA A 110 6.73 -14.35 5.62
N LEU A 111 7.07 -14.21 4.34
CA LEU A 111 7.27 -15.32 3.40
C LEU A 111 8.68 -15.94 3.48
N GLY A 112 9.57 -15.43 4.34
CA GLY A 112 10.92 -15.97 4.52
C GLY A 112 11.86 -15.73 3.34
N SER A 113 11.61 -14.71 2.52
CA SER A 113 12.51 -14.35 1.41
C SER A 113 13.82 -13.76 1.96
N THR A 114 14.91 -14.52 1.88
CA THR A 114 16.26 -14.15 2.33
C THR A 114 16.99 -13.14 1.43
N ASN A 115 16.34 -12.67 0.35
CA ASN A 115 16.88 -11.69 -0.61
C ASN A 115 16.21 -10.30 -0.50
N ALA A 116 15.58 -9.99 0.64
CA ALA A 116 15.07 -8.65 0.93
C ALA A 116 16.23 -7.64 1.07
#